data_AF-A0A2B7X5I9-F1
#
_entry.id   AF-A0A2B7X5I9-F1
#
_cell.length_a   1.000
_cell.length_b   1.000
_cell.length_c   1.000
_cell.angle_alpha   90.00
_cell.angle_beta   90.00
_cell.angle_gamma   90.00
#
_symmetry.space_group_name_H-M   'P 1'
#
loop_
_entity.id
_entity.type
_entity.pdbx_description
1 polymer ?
#
loop_
_entity_poly.entity_id
_entity_poly.type
_entity_poly.pdbx_seq_one_letter_code
_entity_poly.pdbx_strand_id
1 'polypeptide(L)' 'MSGLTLYPSVLFRRNAVYLSSIFVGAFAFEMAFDSASNKIFDAINSGRQWKDIRHQYIQKAEEEEE' A
#
# COMPACT_ATOMS: atom_id res chain seq x y z
N MET A 1 5.66 -11.18 39.09
CA MET A 1 5.15 -11.28 37.70
C MET A 1 5.50 -9.99 36.99
N SER A 2 6.61 -10.02 36.25
CA SER A 2 7.19 -8.84 35.59
C SER A 2 6.36 -8.51 34.36
N GLY A 3 5.31 -7.70 34.55
CA GLY A 3 4.43 -7.24 33.49
C GLY A 3 5.20 -6.35 32.52
N LEU A 4 5.30 -6.82 31.28
CA LEU A 4 5.46 -6.08 30.03
C LEU A 4 5.75 -4.57 30.18
N THR A 5 6.97 -4.20 30.53
CA THR A 5 7.44 -2.81 30.39
C THR A 5 7.91 -2.61 28.96
N LEU A 6 6.97 -2.39 28.03
CA LEU A 6 7.30 -1.71 26.77
C LEU A 6 7.83 -0.33 27.14
N TYR A 7 9.16 -0.16 27.16
CA TYR A 7 9.82 1.04 27.63
C TYR A 7 9.53 2.20 26.65
N PRO A 8 8.58 3.12 26.89
CA PRO A 8 8.24 4.19 25.93
C PRO A 8 9.31 5.29 25.94
N SER A 9 10.24 5.20 26.88
CA SER A 9 10.98 6.37 27.34
C SER A 9 12.25 6.68 26.52
N VAL A 10 12.59 5.83 25.54
CA VAL A 10 13.72 6.04 24.61
C VAL A 10 13.27 6.72 23.30
N LEU A 11 12.06 6.41 22.81
CA LEU A 11 11.55 6.99 21.55
C LEU A 11 10.85 8.35 21.75
N PHE A 12 10.20 8.56 22.90
CA PHE A 12 9.28 9.70 23.09
C PHE A 12 9.83 10.83 23.99
N ARG A 13 11.04 10.73 24.56
CA ARG A 13 11.61 11.78 25.43
C ARG A 13 12.37 12.88 24.68
N ARG A 14 12.76 12.63 23.43
CA ARG A 14 13.50 13.59 22.59
C ARG A 14 12.62 14.00 21.41
N ASN A 15 12.20 15.27 21.37
CA ASN A 15 11.36 15.82 20.28
C ASN A 15 11.91 15.49 18.88
N ALA A 16 13.23 15.56 18.70
CA ALA A 16 13.87 15.21 17.43
C ALA A 16 13.71 13.73 17.06
N VAL A 17 13.88 12.82 18.02
CA VAL A 17 13.70 11.37 17.80
C VAL A 17 12.23 11.09 17.49
N TYR A 18 11.32 11.65 18.27
CA TYR A 18 9.88 11.52 18.06
C TYR A 18 9.46 11.95 16.64
N LEU A 19 9.87 13.14 16.20
CA LEU A 19 9.55 13.65 14.87
C LEU A 19 10.15 12.78 13.76
N SER A 20 11.41 12.35 13.91
CA SER A 20 12.06 11.48 12.94
C SER A 20 11.39 10.10 12.83
N SER A 21 10.97 9.53 13.97
CA SER A 21 10.23 8.27 14.01
C SER A 21 8.86 8.38 13.35
N ILE A 22 8.16 9.51 13.53
CA ILE A 22 6.90 9.75 12.82
C ILE A 22 7.12 9.80 11.32
N PHE A 23 8.11 10.54 10.83
CA PHE A 23 8.35 10.63 9.39
C PHE A 23 8.74 9.29 8.78
N VAL A 24 9.69 8.57 9.38
CA VAL A 24 10.07 7.24 8.90
C VAL A 24 8.89 6.28 8.96
N GLY A 25 8.11 6.32 10.04
CA GLY A 25 6.91 5.51 10.19
C GLY A 25 5.85 5.83 9.12
N ALA A 26 5.64 7.10 8.81
CA ALA A 26 4.70 7.54 7.78
C ALA A 26 5.10 7.05 6.39
N PHE A 27 6.37 7.19 6.00
CA PHE A 27 6.86 6.69 4.71
C PHE A 27 6.76 5.17 4.60
N ALA A 28 7.17 4.45 5.64
CA ALA A 28 7.07 2.99 5.65
C ALA A 28 5.60 2.53 5.60
N PHE A 29 4.71 3.23 6.32
CA PHE A 29 3.28 2.96 6.30
C PHE A 29 2.66 3.23 4.94
N GLU A 30 2.96 4.37 4.31
CA GLU A 30 2.47 4.74 2.97
C GLU A 30 2.79 3.64 1.95
N MET A 31 4.06 3.22 1.86
CA MET A 31 4.47 2.17 0.93
C MET A 31 3.74 0.83 1.17
N ALA A 32 3.61 0.43 2.43
CA ALA A 32 2.94 -0.81 2.79
C ALA A 32 1.42 -0.73 2.53
N PHE A 33 0.81 0.39 2.90
CA PHE A 33 -0.62 0.62 2.78
C PHE A 33 -1.04 0.69 1.31
N ASP A 34 -0.31 1.41 0.47
CA ASP A 34 -0.59 1.49 -0.97
C ASP A 34 -0.50 0.12 -1.63
N SER A 35 0.58 -0.64 -1.36
CA SER A 35 0.73 -1.97 -1.95
C SER A 35 -0.36 -2.94 -1.49
N ALA A 36 -0.68 -2.93 -0.19
CA ALA A 36 -1.71 -3.80 0.37
C ALA A 36 -3.11 -3.43 -0.16
N SER A 37 -3.44 -2.14 -0.17
CA SER A 37 -4.75 -1.65 -0.61
C SER A 37 -4.98 -1.91 -2.09
N ASN A 38 -3.95 -1.70 -2.93
CA ASN A 38 -4.02 -2.05 -4.35
C ASN A 38 -4.26 -3.55 -4.55
N LYS A 39 -3.54 -4.42 -3.81
CA LYS A 39 -3.76 -5.88 -3.90
C LYS A 39 -5.17 -6.29 -3.49
N ILE A 40 -5.70 -5.69 -2.42
CA ILE A 40 -7.07 -5.96 -1.96
C ILE A 40 -8.07 -5.50 -3.02
N PHE A 41 -7.90 -4.29 -3.54
CA PHE A 41 -8.76 -3.76 -4.59
C PHE A 41 -8.73 -4.63 -5.85
N ASP A 42 -7.54 -5.08 -6.24
CA ASP A 42 -7.32 -5.93 -7.41
C ASP A 42 -8.03 -7.28 -7.26
N ALA A 43 -7.93 -7.89 -6.08
CA ALA A 43 -8.58 -9.17 -5.79
C ALA A 43 -10.12 -9.03 -5.81
N ILE A 44 -10.65 -7.95 -5.23
CA ILE A 44 -12.10 -7.70 -5.20
C ILE A 44 -12.65 -7.41 -6.60
N ASN A 45 -11.88 -6.73 -7.45
CA ASN A 45 -12.34 -6.29 -8.77
C ASN A 45 -11.75 -7.11 -9.92
N SER A 46 -11.19 -8.29 -9.63
CA SER A 46 -10.58 -9.17 -10.63
C SER A 46 -11.55 -9.45 -11.78
N GLY A 47 -11.05 -9.31 -13.01
CA GLY A 47 -11.81 -9.55 -14.24
C GLY A 47 -12.69 -8.37 -14.68
N ARG A 48 -12.75 -7.30 -13.89
CA ARG A 48 -13.50 -6.07 -14.23
C ARG A 48 -12.59 -4.87 -14.49
N GLN A 49 -11.32 -4.96 -14.10
CA GLN A 49 -10.39 -3.84 -14.25
C GLN A 49 -9.96 -3.72 -15.69
N TRP A 50 -9.66 -2.48 -16.12
CA TRP A 50 -9.17 -2.23 -17.47
C TRP A 50 -7.94 -3.09 -17.80
N LYS A 51 -6.98 -3.23 -16.87
CA LYS A 51 -5.81 -4.09 -17.06
C LYS A 51 -6.16 -5.56 -17.33
N ASP A 52 -7.32 -6.04 -16.86
CA ASP A 52 -7.77 -7.40 -17.07
C ASP A 52 -8.47 -7.55 -18.43
N ILE A 53 -9.26 -6.56 -18.86
CA ILE A 53 -10.13 -6.65 -20.05
C ILE A 53 -9.58 -5.94 -21.30
N ARG A 54 -8.53 -5.13 -21.18
CA ARG A 54 -7.97 -4.28 -22.25
C ARG A 54 -7.67 -5.06 -23.53
N HIS A 55 -7.13 -6.28 -23.38
CA HIS A 55 -6.76 -7.13 -24.51
C HIS A 55 -7.92 -7.41 -25.46
N GLN A 56 -9.14 -7.54 -24.94
CA GLN A 56 -10.34 -7.83 -25.73
C GLN A 56 -10.71 -6.66 -26.65
N TYR A 57 -10.47 -5.42 -26.21
CA TYR A 57 -10.83 -4.23 -26.98
C TYR A 57 -9.79 -3.87 -28.03
N ILE A 58 -8.52 -4.19 -27.78
CA ILE A 58 -7.45 -3.93 -28.74
C ILE A 58 -7.51 -4.94 -29.88
N GLN A 59 -7.69 -6.22 -29.57
CA GLN A 59 -7.88 -7.25 -30.60
C GLN A 59 -9.11 -6.95 -31.47
N LYS A 60 -10.22 -6.56 -30.84
CA LYS A 60 -11.42 -6.18 -31.57
C LYS A 60 -11.19 -4.96 -32.48
N ALA A 61 -10.42 -3.97 -32.05
CA ALA A 61 -10.09 -2.82 -32.89
C ALA A 61 -9.19 -3.20 -34.07
N GLU A 62 -8.22 -4.10 -33.86
CA GLU A 62 -7.36 -4.63 -34.93
C GLU A 62 -8.18 -5.44 -35.95
N GLU A 63 -9.11 -6.29 -35.50
CA GLU A 63 -10.02 -7.07 -36.36
C GLU A 63 -11.02 -6.19 -37.15
N GLU A 64 -11.39 -5.01 -36.63
CA GLU A 64 -12.26 -4.06 -37.34
C GLU A 64 -11.50 -3.23 -38.40
N GLU A 65 -10.17 -3.17 -38.32
CA GLU A 65 -9.30 -2.44 -39.26
C GLU A 65 -8.80 -3.30 -40.45
N GLU A 66 -8.86 -4.63 -40.36
CA GLU A 66 -8.59 -5.60 -41.45
C GLU A 66 -9.82 -5.87 -42.34
#